data_AF-A0A0F0CR36-F1
#
_entry.id   AF-A0A0F0CR36-F1
#
_cell.length_a   1.000
_cell.length_b   1.000
_cell.length_c   1.000
_cell.angle_alpha   90.00
_cell.angle_beta   90.00
_cell.angle_gamma   90.00
#
_symmetry.space_group_name_H-M   'P 1'
#
loop_
_entity.id
_entity.type
_entity.pdbx_description
1 polymer ?
#
loop_
_entity_poly.entity_id
_entity_poly.type
_entity_poly.pdbx_seq_one_letter_code
_entity_poly.pdbx_strand_id
1 'polypeptide(L)' 'MKKTTIELTEDQYFFLKEKAIVLQKQRKHYSIVSIIRDLINKDLECWKKKNGH' A
#
# COMPACT_ATOMS: atom_id res chain seq x y z
N MET A 1 -7.34 13.92 8.97
CA MET A 1 -7.43 12.85 7.94
C MET A 1 -8.71 12.07 8.17
N LYS A 2 -9.54 11.87 7.13
CA LYS A 2 -10.72 10.99 7.22
C LYS A 2 -10.24 9.54 7.36
N LYS A 3 -10.83 8.77 8.26
CA LYS A 3 -10.59 7.33 8.36
C LYS A 3 -11.42 6.64 7.30
N THR A 4 -10.79 5.81 6.48
CA THR A 4 -11.45 4.99 5.46
C THR A 4 -11.17 3.54 5.79
N THR A 5 -12.22 2.74 5.87
CA THR A 5 -12.11 1.28 6.03
C THR A 5 -12.06 0.65 4.65
N ILE A 6 -11.17 -0.32 4.46
CA ILE A 6 -11.02 -1.08 3.22
C ILE A 6 -11.24 -2.54 3.58
N GLU A 7 -12.09 -3.24 2.82
CA GLU A 7 -12.29 -4.66 2.96
C GLU A 7 -11.17 -5.41 2.23
N LEU A 8 -10.54 -6.34 2.93
CA LEU A 8 -9.49 -7.22 2.41
C LEU A 8 -9.85 -8.64 2.81
N THR A 9 -9.52 -9.59 1.95
CA THR A 9 -9.55 -11.00 2.37
C THR A 9 -8.47 -11.26 3.40
N GLU A 10 -8.63 -12.33 4.17
CA GLU A 10 -7.64 -12.74 5.16
C GLU A 10 -6.25 -12.92 4.54
N ASP A 11 -6.16 -13.61 3.40
CA ASP A 11 -4.90 -13.81 2.66
C ASP A 11 -4.24 -12.48 2.26
N GLN A 12 -5.02 -11.52 1.76
CA GLN A 12 -4.49 -10.20 1.38
C GLN A 12 -3.93 -9.46 2.60
N TYR A 13 -4.64 -9.51 3.73
CA TYR A 13 -4.17 -8.92 4.97
C TYR A 13 -2.89 -9.57 5.49
N PHE A 14 -2.83 -10.90 5.52
CA PHE A 14 -1.64 -11.64 5.96
C PHE A 14 -0.42 -11.36 5.07
N PHE A 15 -0.61 -11.38 3.76
CA PHE A 15 0.44 -11.03 2.80
C PHE A 15 0.98 -9.61 3.05
N LEU A 16 0.09 -8.62 3.22
CA LEU A 16 0.47 -7.24 3.50
C LEU A 16 1.19 -7.10 4.84
N LYS A 17 0.75 -7.86 5.85
CA LYS A 17 1.35 -7.89 7.19
C LYS A 17 2.78 -8.44 7.15
N GLU A 18 3.00 -9.58 6.50
CA GLU A 18 4.35 -10.15 6.34
C GLU A 18 5.27 -9.19 5.58
N LYS A 19 4.77 -8.62 4.47
CA LYS A 19 5.52 -7.65 3.68
C LYS A 19 5.89 -6.40 4.49
N ALA A 20 4.99 -5.92 5.36
CA ALA A 20 5.27 -4.81 6.27
C ALA A 20 6.40 -5.13 7.26
N ILE A 21 6.39 -6.33 7.84
CA ILE A 21 7.45 -6.78 8.76
C ILE A 21 8.81 -6.82 8.05
N VAL A 22 8.85 -7.39 6.85
CA VAL A 22 10.10 -7.48 6.05
C VAL A 22 10.63 -6.08 5.72
N LEU A 23 9.77 -5.17 5.28
CA LEU A 23 10.16 -3.80 4.95
C LEU A 23 10.56 -2.98 6.18
N GLN A 24 9.92 -3.21 7.32
CA GLN A 24 10.25 -2.55 8.59
C GLN A 24 11.63 -2.97 9.12
N LYS A 25 12.07 -4.21 8.84
CA LYS A 25 13.43 -4.67 9.15
C LYS A 25 14.50 -3.97 8.31
N GLN A 26 14.18 -3.61 7.06
CA GLN A 26 15.13 -2.96 6.14
C GLN A 26 15.14 -1.43 6.27
N ARG A 27 14.02 -0.82 6.64
CA ARG A 27 13.89 0.63 6.85
C ARG A 27 13.05 0.91 8.08
N LYS A 28 13.47 1.89 8.89
CA LYS A 28 12.68 2.34 10.05
C LYS A 28 11.32 2.83 9.55
N HIS A 29 10.26 2.10 9.93
CA HIS A 29 8.85 2.50 9.89
C HIS A 29 8.06 2.25 8.57
N TYR A 30 7.88 0.98 8.18
CA TYR A 30 6.84 0.58 7.22
C TYR A 30 5.60 0.04 7.94
N SER A 31 4.41 0.40 7.45
CA SER A 31 3.11 -0.13 7.89
C SER A 31 2.28 -0.54 6.69
N ILE A 32 1.28 -1.40 6.90
CA ILE A 32 0.33 -1.83 5.85
C ILE A 32 -0.25 -0.63 5.10
N VAL A 33 -0.64 0.43 5.83
CA VAL A 33 -1.16 1.68 5.25
C VAL A 33 -0.15 2.36 4.32
N SER A 34 1.14 2.35 4.68
CA SER A 34 2.19 2.95 3.85
C SER A 34 2.43 2.14 2.58
N ILE A 35 2.35 0.81 2.66
CA ILE A 35 2.48 -0.08 1.50
C ILE A 35 1.34 0.15 0.52
N ILE A 36 0.10 0.16 1.03
CA ILE A 36 -1.10 0.40 0.21
C ILE A 36 -1.00 1.79 -0.46
N ARG A 37 -0.60 2.82 0.29
CA ARG A 37 -0.43 4.18 -0.26
C ARG A 37 0.61 4.23 -1.38
N ASP A 38 1.75 3.57 -1.20
CA ASP A 38 2.82 3.52 -2.21
C ASP A 38 2.37 2.81 -3.49
N LEU A 39 1.68 1.68 -3.34
CA LEU A 39 1.10 0.93 -4.47
C LEU A 39 0.07 1.76 -5.23
N ILE A 40 -0.85 2.41 -4.52
CA ILE A 40 -1.88 3.27 -5.12
C ILE A 40 -1.24 4.47 -5.82
N ASN A 41 -0.27 5.14 -5.21
CA ASN A 41 0.39 6.29 -5.82
C ASN A 41 1.12 5.90 -7.11
N LYS A 42 1.87 4.80 -7.08
CA LYS A 42 2.59 4.30 -8.25
C LYS A 42 1.64 3.92 -9.38
N ASP A 43 0.52 3.29 -9.05
CA ASP A 43 -0.52 2.96 -10.03
C ASP A 43 -1.20 4.23 -10.58
N LEU A 44 -1.54 5.19 -9.72
CA LEU A 44 -2.10 6.49 -10.11
C LEU A 44 -1.17 7.26 -11.03
N GLU A 45 0.14 7.28 -10.76
CA GLU A 45 1.12 7.92 -11.64
C GLU A 45 1.18 7.25 -13.01
N CYS A 46 1.15 5.91 -13.05
CA CYS A 46 1.09 5.14 -14.29
C CYS A 46 -0.20 5.43 -15.06
N TRP A 47 -1.34 5.47 -14.35
CA TRP A 47 -2.65 5.75 -14.92
C TRP A 47 -2.75 7.16 -15.48
N LYS A 48 -2.25 8.18 -14.76
CA LYS A 48 -2.20 9.57 -15.24
C LYS A 48 -1.33 9.71 -16.48
N LYS A 49 -0.17 9.05 -16.52
CA LYS A 49 0.70 9.05 -17.70
C LYS A 49 0.05 8.40 -18.93
N LYS A 50 -0.76 7.36 -18.73
CA LYS A 50 -1.47 6.67 -19.82
C LYS A 50 -2.73 7.39 -20.29
N ASN A 51 -3.45 8.07 -19.40
CA ASN A 51 -4.75 8.68 -19.68
C ASN A 51 -4.72 10.21 -19.77
N GLY A 52 -3.53 10.79 -19.96
CA GLY A 52 -3.27 12.20 -20.28
C GLY A 52 -4.37 13.18 -19.92
N HIS A 53 -4.35 13.68 -18.67
CA HIS A 53 -5.12 14.85 -18.27
C HIS A 53 -4.15 15.94 -17.82
#